data_AF-J9WFJ2-F1
#
_entry.id   AF-J9WFJ2-F1
#
_cell.length_a   1.000
_cell.length_b   1.000
_cell.length_c   1.000
_cell.angle_alpha   90.00
_cell.angle_beta   90.00
_cell.angle_gamma   90.00
#
_symmetry.space_group_name_H-M   'P 1'
#
loop_
_entity.id
_entity.type
_entity.pdbx_description
1 polymer ?
#
loop_
_entity_poly.entity_id
_entity_poly.type
_entity_poly.pdbx_seq_one_letter_code
_entity_poly.pdbx_strand_id
1 'polypeptide(L)'
;MSAVKADRSADDDGDDTDFWLALPGFRDSLIAAEADHGAGRTFSEEEIYAYVGLPQRDTDQEELRRRCMAHGKWMSDHPEAMASAEEWADGNLDELDHT
;
A
#
# COMPACT_ATOMS: atom_id res chain seq x y z
N MET A 1 25.96 -24.79 -16.55
CA MET A 1 26.52 -23.42 -16.46
C MET A 1 26.55 -22.87 -17.88
N SER A 2 25.85 -21.82 -18.29
CA SER A 2 25.24 -20.71 -17.56
C SER A 2 23.90 -20.34 -18.19
N ALA A 3 22.89 -20.13 -17.34
CA ALA A 3 21.77 -19.27 -17.67
C ALA A 3 22.21 -17.85 -17.33
N VAL A 4 22.33 -16.97 -18.32
CA VAL A 4 22.34 -15.53 -18.05
C VAL A 4 20.88 -15.15 -17.82
N LYS A 5 20.51 -15.02 -16.54
CA LYS A 5 19.25 -14.38 -16.16
C LYS A 5 19.32 -12.93 -16.65
N ALA A 6 18.21 -12.49 -17.22
CA ALA A 6 17.99 -11.15 -17.70
C ALA A 6 18.35 -10.13 -16.60
N ASP A 7 19.39 -9.34 -16.87
CA ASP A 7 19.61 -8.06 -16.21
C ASP A 7 18.99 -6.99 -17.11
N ARG A 8 17.68 -6.81 -16.98
CA ARG A 8 16.94 -5.72 -17.62
C ARG A 8 16.03 -5.09 -16.55
N SER A 9 16.63 -4.34 -15.65
CA SER A 9 15.91 -3.54 -14.67
C SER A 9 16.78 -2.38 -14.24
N ALA A 10 16.69 -1.26 -14.96
CA ALA A 10 17.07 0.10 -14.51
C ALA A 10 16.86 1.19 -15.59
N ASP A 11 16.59 0.84 -16.85
CA ASP A 11 16.23 1.80 -17.91
C ASP A 11 14.74 1.72 -18.25
N ASP A 12 13.89 1.88 -17.24
CA ASP A 12 12.47 2.14 -17.46
C ASP A 12 12.26 3.61 -17.12
N ASP A 13 12.18 4.45 -18.14
CA ASP A 13 11.95 5.89 -18.11
C ASP A 13 10.58 6.27 -17.51
N GLY A 14 9.85 5.29 -16.97
CA GLY A 14 8.52 5.42 -16.40
C GLY A 14 7.47 5.76 -17.46
N ASP A 15 7.82 5.64 -18.75
CA ASP A 15 6.91 5.90 -19.85
C ASP A 15 6.00 4.70 -20.08
N ASP A 16 4.95 4.61 -19.26
CA ASP A 16 3.91 3.59 -19.37
C ASP A 16 2.95 3.85 -20.56
N THR A 17 3.26 4.78 -21.47
CA THR A 17 2.35 5.16 -22.57
C THR A 17 1.97 3.95 -23.43
N ASP A 18 2.94 3.12 -23.82
CA ASP A 18 2.68 1.93 -24.63
C ASP A 18 1.81 0.91 -23.88
N PHE A 19 2.00 0.78 -22.56
CA PHE A 19 1.15 -0.05 -21.71
C PHE A 19 -0.30 0.44 -21.75
N TRP A 20 -0.54 1.74 -21.52
CA TRP A 20 -1.89 2.31 -21.48
C TRP A 20 -2.57 2.26 -22.86
N LEU A 21 -1.84 2.55 -23.94
CA LEU A 21 -2.38 2.50 -25.31
C LEU A 21 -2.73 1.08 -25.77
N ALA A 22 -2.12 0.05 -25.18
CA ALA A 22 -2.43 -1.35 -25.45
C ALA A 22 -3.74 -1.81 -24.77
N LEU A 23 -4.21 -1.12 -23.73
CA LEU A 23 -5.44 -1.51 -23.02
C LEU A 23 -6.69 -1.28 -23.90
N PRO A 24 -7.56 -2.29 -24.08
CA PRO A 24 -8.79 -2.14 -24.84
C PRO A 24 -9.67 -1.00 -24.28
N GLY A 25 -10.10 -0.09 -25.15
CA GLY A 25 -11.01 1.00 -24.79
C GLY A 25 -10.35 2.17 -24.04
N PHE A 26 -9.03 2.15 -23.78
CA PHE A 26 -8.36 3.22 -23.04
C PHE A 26 -8.55 4.60 -23.68
N ARG A 27 -8.43 4.69 -25.02
CA ARG A 27 -8.62 5.95 -25.75
C ARG A 27 -10.03 6.53 -25.56
N ASP A 28 -11.05 5.68 -25.58
CA ASP A 28 -12.44 6.10 -25.37
C ASP A 28 -12.66 6.57 -23.93
N SER A 29 -12.10 5.85 -22.96
CA SER A 29 -12.12 6.24 -21.53
C SER A 29 -11.44 7.59 -21.30
N LEU A 30 -10.31 7.86 -21.95
CA LEU A 30 -9.58 9.11 -21.83
C LEU A 30 -10.40 10.29 -22.39
N ILE A 31 -11.06 10.11 -23.54
CA ILE A 31 -11.94 11.13 -24.14
C ILE A 31 -13.11 11.44 -23.21
N ALA A 32 -13.74 10.41 -22.62
CA ALA A 32 -14.82 10.60 -21.66
C ALA A 32 -14.36 11.38 -20.42
N ALA A 33 -13.21 11.01 -19.86
CA ALA A 33 -12.61 11.70 -18.71
C ALA A 33 -12.28 13.17 -19.01
N GLU A 34 -11.77 13.48 -20.21
CA GLU A 34 -11.52 14.87 -20.64
C GLU A 34 -12.82 15.68 -20.72
N ALA A 35 -13.89 15.09 -21.26
CA ALA A 35 -15.20 15.73 -21.31
C ALA A 35 -15.82 15.95 -19.92
N ASP A 36 -15.62 15.01 -18.99
CA ASP A 36 -16.04 15.16 -17.59
C ASP A 36 -15.27 16.27 -16.89
N HIS A 37 -13.94 16.31 -17.06
CA HIS A 37 -13.09 17.36 -16.51
C HIS A 37 -13.48 18.75 -17.05
N GLY A 38 -13.66 18.88 -18.37
CA GLY A 38 -14.11 20.13 -18.99
C GLY A 38 -15.49 20.60 -18.53
N ALA A 39 -16.35 19.67 -18.12
CA ALA A 39 -17.68 19.98 -17.58
C ALA A 39 -17.70 20.13 -16.04
N GLY A 40 -16.56 20.01 -15.36
CA GLY A 40 -16.48 20.05 -13.89
C GLY A 40 -17.15 18.86 -13.20
N ARG A 41 -17.35 17.74 -13.90
CA ARG A 41 -17.87 16.49 -13.33
C ARG A 41 -16.73 15.71 -12.67
N THR A 42 -16.16 16.31 -11.63
CA THR A 42 -15.07 15.77 -10.83
C THR A 42 -15.53 15.55 -9.40
N PHE A 43 -14.81 14.70 -8.66
CA PHE A 43 -15.05 14.48 -7.24
C PHE A 43 -13.85 14.94 -6.42
N SER A 44 -14.11 15.55 -5.26
CA SER A 44 -13.07 15.84 -4.28
C SER A 44 -12.64 14.57 -3.55
N GLU A 45 -11.50 14.63 -2.86
CA GLU A 45 -11.02 13.54 -2.00
C GLU A 45 -12.08 13.20 -0.94
N GLU A 46 -12.65 14.21 -0.28
CA GLU A 46 -13.67 14.05 0.75
C GLU A 46 -14.95 13.39 0.22
N GLU A 47 -15.40 13.79 -0.98
CA GLU A 47 -16.57 13.22 -1.65
C GLU A 47 -16.37 11.75 -2.00
N ILE A 48 -15.18 11.38 -2.49
CA ILE A 48 -14.83 9.99 -2.80
C ILE A 48 -14.85 9.17 -1.51
N TYR A 49 -14.13 9.60 -0.47
CA TYR A 49 -14.07 8.90 0.82
C TYR A 49 -15.45 8.66 1.41
N ALA A 50 -16.31 9.69 1.39
CA ALA A 50 -17.69 9.57 1.86
C ALA A 50 -18.51 8.58 1.02
N TYR A 51 -18.39 8.63 -0.31
CA TYR A 51 -19.12 7.76 -1.22
C TYR A 51 -18.72 6.28 -1.09
N VAL A 52 -17.42 6.00 -0.93
CA VAL A 52 -16.92 4.62 -0.80
C VAL A 52 -16.96 4.08 0.63
N GLY A 53 -17.34 4.90 1.61
CA GLY A 53 -17.42 4.52 3.02
C GLY A 53 -16.05 4.37 3.69
N LEU A 54 -15.04 5.07 3.19
CA LEU A 54 -13.70 5.08 3.78
C LEU A 54 -13.54 6.29 4.72
N PRO A 55 -12.85 6.12 5.86
CA PRO A 55 -12.49 7.24 6.73
C PRO A 55 -11.63 8.28 6.00
N GLN A 56 -11.78 9.54 6.40
CA GLN A 56 -10.98 10.64 5.84
C GLN A 56 -9.51 10.41 6.17
N ARG A 57 -8.60 10.70 5.23
CA ARG A 57 -7.16 10.45 5.34
C ARG A 57 -6.53 10.97 6.63
N ASP A 58 -6.91 12.16 7.07
CA ASP A 58 -6.38 12.75 8.31
C ASP A 58 -6.91 12.04 9.56
N THR A 59 -8.16 11.55 9.51
CA THR A 59 -8.73 10.71 10.58
C THR A 59 -8.01 9.36 10.66
N ASP A 60 -7.65 8.78 9.51
CA ASP A 60 -6.86 7.54 9.46
C ASP A 60 -5.47 7.70 10.06
N GLN A 61 -4.78 8.78 9.74
CA GLN A 61 -3.45 9.03 10.31
C GLN A 61 -3.51 9.24 11.82
N GLU A 62 -4.50 9.98 12.31
CA GLU A 62 -4.65 10.23 13.75
C GLU A 62 -5.10 8.98 14.51
N GLU A 63 -5.98 8.16 13.93
CA GLU A 63 -6.34 6.85 14.48
C GLU A 63 -5.14 5.90 14.51
N LEU A 64 -4.32 5.87 13.45
CA LEU A 64 -3.09 5.09 13.42
C LEU A 64 -2.12 5.53 14.52
N ARG A 65 -1.87 6.85 14.66
CA ARG A 65 -1.04 7.40 15.74
C ARG A 65 -1.56 6.98 17.11
N ARG A 66 -2.87 7.09 17.34
CA ARG A 66 -3.52 6.67 18.59
C ARG A 66 -3.31 5.20 18.89
N ARG A 67 -3.49 4.32 17.90
CA ARG A 67 -3.25 2.88 18.03
C ARG A 67 -1.80 2.56 18.33
N CYS A 68 -0.86 3.21 17.66
CA CYS A 68 0.57 3.04 17.93
C CYS A 68 0.94 3.45 19.36
N MET A 69 0.42 4.58 19.86
CA MET A 69 0.65 5.01 21.25
C MET A 69 0.02 4.05 22.26
N ALA A 70 -1.22 3.61 22.03
CA ALA A 70 -1.89 2.65 22.89
C ALA A 70 -1.15 1.31 22.94
N HIS A 71 -0.65 0.84 21.79
CA HIS A 71 0.15 -0.37 21.71
C HIS A 71 1.49 -0.23 22.45
N GLY A 72 2.21 0.89 22.26
CA GLY A 72 3.44 1.16 22.99
C GLY A 72 3.25 1.21 24.52
N LYS A 73 2.15 1.83 24.97
CA LYS A 73 1.76 1.81 26.38
C LYS A 73 1.48 0.40 26.86
N TRP A 74 0.68 -0.36 26.12
CA TRP A 74 0.36 -1.74 26.47
C TRP A 74 1.62 -2.60 26.56
N MET A 75 2.55 -2.52 25.61
CA MET A 75 3.82 -3.25 25.67
C MET A 75 4.66 -2.86 26.89
N SER A 76 4.65 -1.58 27.26
CA SER A 76 5.35 -1.10 28.46
C SER A 76 4.72 -1.61 29.76
N ASP A 77 3.40 -1.74 29.79
CA ASP A 77 2.65 -2.24 30.95
C ASP A 77 2.66 -3.78 31.04
N HIS A 78 3.02 -4.49 29.96
CA HIS A 78 2.98 -5.95 29.84
C HIS A 78 4.34 -6.56 29.41
N PRO A 79 5.41 -6.39 30.21
CA PRO A 79 6.73 -6.94 29.87
C PRO A 79 6.74 -8.47 29.78
N GLU A 80 5.86 -9.17 30.50
CA GLU A 80 5.70 -10.62 30.43
C GLU A 80 5.24 -11.09 29.05
N ALA A 81 4.32 -10.35 28.43
CA ALA A 81 3.83 -10.68 27.09
C ALA A 81 4.92 -10.44 26.03
N MET A 82 5.76 -9.43 26.24
CA MET A 82 6.91 -9.16 25.37
C MET A 82 7.95 -10.27 25.46
N ALA A 83 8.29 -10.72 26.67
CA ALA A 83 9.22 -11.83 26.87
C ALA A 83 8.71 -13.13 26.24
N SER A 84 7.42 -13.45 26.39
CA SER A 84 6.83 -14.63 25.74
C SER A 84 6.79 -14.52 24.22
N ALA A 85 6.57 -13.31 23.67
CA ALA A 85 6.61 -13.10 22.23
C ALA A 85 8.03 -13.23 21.65
N GLU A 86 9.04 -12.77 22.39
CA GLU A 86 10.46 -12.92 22.05
C GLU A 86 10.87 -14.40 22.06
N GLU A 87 10.54 -15.14 23.12
CA GLU A 87 10.82 -16.59 23.20
C GLU A 87 10.17 -17.38 22.07
N TRP A 88 8.93 -17.03 21.70
CA TRP A 88 8.26 -17.62 20.54
C TRP A 88 8.95 -17.29 19.21
N ALA A 89 9.39 -16.04 19.04
CA ALA A 89 10.07 -15.61 17.83
C ALA A 89 11.43 -16.29 17.67
N ASP A 90 12.22 -16.38 18.73
CA ASP A 90 13.51 -17.05 18.75
C ASP A 90 13.36 -18.55 18.44
N GLY A 91 12.36 -19.21 19.04
CA GLY A 91 12.09 -20.62 18.74
C GLY A 91 11.75 -20.89 17.28
N ASN A 92 11.02 -19.98 16.61
CA ASN A 92 10.75 -20.10 15.18
C ASN A 92 11.98 -19.81 14.30
N LEU A 93 12.85 -18.89 14.71
CA LEU A 93 14.09 -18.60 14.00
C LEU A 93 15.05 -19.80 14.07
N ASP A 94 15.18 -20.42 15.24
CA ASP A 94 15.96 -21.64 15.42
C ASP A 94 15.44 -22.79 14.54
N GLU A 95 14.12 -22.91 14.34
CA GLU A 95 13.52 -23.90 13.44
C GLU A 95 13.92 -23.65 11.97
N LEU A 96 13.93 -22.39 11.53
CA LEU A 96 14.31 -22.02 10.16
C LEU A 96 15.81 -22.20 9.87
N ASP A 97 16.67 -21.97 10.86
CA ASP A 97 18.13 -22.13 10.73
C ASP A 97 18.60 -23.60 10.83
N HIS A 98 17.70 -24.53 11.16
CA HIS A 98 17.97 -25.96 11.29
C HIS A 98 17.29 -26.82 10.22
N THR A 99 16.65 -26.21 9.21
CA THR A 99 16.14 -26.83 7.98
C THR A 99 17.02 -26.55 6.77
#